data_AF-E6U5L2-F1
#
_entry.id   AF-E6U5L2-F1
#
_cell.length_a   1.000
_cell.length_b   1.000
_cell.length_c   1.000
_cell.angle_alpha   90.00
_cell.angle_beta   90.00
_cell.angle_gamma   90.00
#
_symmetry.space_group_name_H-M   'P 1'
#
loop_
_entity.id
_entity.type
_entity.pdbx_description
1 polymer ?
#
loop_
_entity_poly.entity_id
_entity_poly.type
_entity_poly.pdbx_seq_one_letter_code
_entity_poly.pdbx_strand_id
1 'polypeptide(L)'
;MTRCALVDYCLTYPDAYEDYPFDESADAAGAWTVIRHRLNQKSFAFIYERDGLCVNLKCEPEDELRGMIEHSYRLTMPKRGR
;
A
#
# COMPACT_ATOMS: atom_id res chain seq x y z
N MET A 1 -4.54 9.74 7.18
CA MET A 1 -3.39 8.83 7.41
C MET A 1 -2.18 9.43 6.73
N THR A 2 -1.01 9.48 7.37
CA THR A 2 0.21 10.09 6.81
C THR A 2 1.20 9.03 6.33
N ARG A 3 2.17 9.40 5.48
CA ARG A 3 3.28 8.53 5.07
C ARG A 3 3.99 7.91 6.29
N CYS A 4 4.38 8.72 7.27
CA CYS A 4 5.09 8.23 8.46
C CYS A 4 4.24 7.23 9.25
N ALA A 5 2.94 7.50 9.44
CA ALA A 5 2.07 6.57 10.15
C ALA A 5 1.94 5.20 9.47
N LEU A 6 1.98 5.18 8.13
CA LEU A 6 1.99 3.93 7.36
C LEU A 6 3.31 3.18 7.49
N VAL A 7 4.43 3.89 7.39
CA VAL A 7 5.77 3.33 7.59
C VAL A 7 5.88 2.74 8.99
N ASP A 8 5.55 3.52 10.02
CA ASP A 8 5.56 3.09 11.43
C ASP A 8 4.71 1.84 11.64
N TYR A 9 3.52 1.81 11.04
CA TYR A 9 2.65 0.63 11.09
C TYR A 9 3.32 -0.60 10.43
N CYS A 10 3.90 -0.45 9.24
CA CYS A 10 4.61 -1.54 8.58
C CYS A 10 5.82 -2.02 9.37
N LEU A 11 6.51 -1.13 10.11
CA LEU A 11 7.64 -1.48 10.97
C LEU A 11 7.23 -2.21 12.25
N THR A 12 5.94 -2.32 12.56
CA THR A 12 5.45 -3.21 13.63
C THR A 12 5.56 -4.69 13.28
N TYR A 13 5.70 -5.03 11.98
CA TYR A 13 5.85 -6.41 11.55
C TYR A 13 7.28 -6.92 11.78
N PRO A 14 7.45 -8.16 12.27
CA PRO A 14 8.78 -8.76 12.43
C PRO A 14 9.54 -8.78 11.10
N ASP A 15 10.85 -8.53 11.18
CA ASP A 15 11.77 -8.54 10.04
C ASP A 15 11.53 -7.44 8.98
N ALA A 16 10.65 -6.48 9.24
CA ALA A 16 10.46 -5.33 8.36
C ALA A 16 11.58 -4.29 8.51
N TYR A 17 11.91 -3.62 7.41
CA TYR A 17 12.73 -2.41 7.39
C TYR A 17 12.33 -1.50 6.24
N GLU A 18 12.55 -0.20 6.43
CA GLU A 18 12.40 0.81 5.37
C GLU A 18 13.66 0.92 4.52
N ASP A 19 13.48 1.16 3.23
CA ASP A 19 14.51 1.29 2.21
C ASP A 19 14.12 2.39 1.22
N TYR A 20 15.11 3.03 0.58
CA TYR A 20 14.94 4.18 -0.30
C TYR A 20 15.72 4.01 -1.61
N PRO A 21 15.40 2.98 -2.42
CA PRO A 21 16.18 2.65 -3.62
C PRO A 21 16.00 3.65 -4.77
N PHE A 22 15.05 4.60 -4.65
CA PHE A 22 14.69 5.53 -5.72
C PHE A 22 14.96 7.00 -5.38
N ASP A 23 15.34 7.30 -4.14
CA ASP A 23 15.61 8.66 -3.68
C ASP A 23 17.03 8.76 -3.13
N GLU A 24 17.66 9.92 -3.36
CA GLU A 24 19.00 10.19 -2.83
C GLU A 24 19.00 10.48 -1.32
N SER A 25 17.84 10.81 -0.74
CA SER A 25 17.70 11.11 0.69
C SER A 25 16.36 10.63 1.25
N ALA A 26 16.44 9.90 2.37
CA ALA A 26 15.28 9.48 3.17
C ALA A 26 14.51 10.67 3.77
N ASP A 27 15.18 11.82 3.93
CA ASP A 27 14.62 13.02 4.53
C ASP A 27 13.82 13.87 3.53
N ALA A 28 13.78 13.47 2.24
CA ALA A 28 12.99 14.18 1.25
C ALA A 28 11.49 14.14 1.61
N ALA A 29 10.86 15.31 1.63
CA ALA A 29 9.43 15.43 1.82
C ALA A 29 8.69 14.75 0.64
N GLY A 30 8.31 13.49 0.84
CA GLY A 30 7.69 12.66 -0.20
C GLY A 30 8.55 11.52 -0.73
N ALA A 31 9.65 11.16 -0.04
CA ALA A 31 10.47 10.01 -0.41
C ALA A 31 9.63 8.74 -0.64
N TRP A 32 9.92 8.07 -1.75
CA TRP A 32 9.39 6.78 -2.11
C TRP A 32 9.97 5.71 -1.18
N THR A 33 9.21 5.41 -0.13
CA THR A 33 9.62 4.46 0.90
C THR A 33 9.22 3.05 0.48
N VAL A 34 10.18 2.13 0.46
CA VAL A 34 9.96 0.71 0.18
C VAL A 34 10.12 -0.06 1.48
N ILE A 35 9.08 -0.79 1.90
CA ILE A 35 9.18 -1.68 3.06
C ILE A 35 9.49 -3.10 2.58
N ARG A 36 10.52 -3.69 3.18
CA ARG A 36 11.09 -4.99 2.79
C ARG A 36 11.28 -5.91 3.99
N HIS A 37 11.40 -7.21 3.72
CA HIS A 37 11.86 -8.20 4.69
C HIS A 37 13.40 -8.23 4.73
N ARG A 38 14.05 -8.20 5.90
CA ARG A 38 15.52 -8.23 5.99
C ARG A 38 16.07 -9.57 5.50
N LEU A 39 15.41 -10.69 5.78
CA LEU A 39 15.92 -12.02 5.45
C LEU A 39 16.02 -12.29 3.94
N ASN A 40 15.09 -11.78 3.14
CA ASN A 40 15.02 -12.09 1.71
C ASN A 40 15.00 -10.85 0.79
N GLN A 41 15.03 -9.65 1.38
CA GLN A 41 15.03 -8.34 0.70
C GLN A 41 13.82 -8.08 -0.23
N LYS A 42 12.80 -8.94 -0.20
CA LYS A 42 11.57 -8.76 -0.97
C LYS A 42 10.77 -7.61 -0.35
N SER A 43 10.28 -6.72 -1.21
CA SER A 43 9.35 -5.67 -0.81
C SER A 43 7.94 -6.22 -0.64
N PHE A 44 7.17 -5.62 0.27
CA PHE A 44 5.75 -5.91 0.42
C PHE A 44 4.86 -4.66 0.45
N ALA A 45 5.44 -3.47 0.68
CA ALA A 45 4.76 -2.19 0.57
C ALA A 45 5.65 -1.14 -0.09
N PHE A 46 5.05 -0.31 -0.94
CA PHE A 46 5.67 0.91 -1.46
C PHE A 46 4.78 2.09 -1.10
N ILE A 47 5.32 3.08 -0.39
CA ILE A 47 4.58 4.22 0.14
C ILE A 47 5.20 5.48 -0.45
N TYR A 48 4.44 6.23 -1.25
CA TYR A 48 4.94 7.37 -2.02
C TYR A 48 3.82 8.37 -2.32
N GLU A 49 4.19 9.58 -2.74
CA GLU A 49 3.25 10.62 -3.16
C GLU A 49 3.16 10.67 -4.70
N ARG A 50 1.95 10.52 -5.23
CA ARG A 50 1.63 10.74 -6.66
C ARG A 50 0.17 11.14 -6.77
N ASP A 51 -0.09 12.41 -7.01
CA ASP A 51 -1.44 13.01 -6.96
C ASP A 51 -2.15 12.74 -5.61
N GLY A 52 -1.36 12.59 -4.54
CA GLY A 52 -1.77 12.19 -3.20
C GLY A 52 -1.05 10.94 -2.69
N LEU A 53 -1.29 10.61 -1.42
CA LEU A 53 -0.63 9.49 -0.73
C LEU A 53 -1.07 8.15 -1.33
N CYS A 54 -0.11 7.42 -1.87
CA CYS A 54 -0.29 6.14 -2.52
C CYS A 54 0.40 5.01 -1.74
N VAL A 55 -0.22 3.83 -1.74
CA VAL A 55 0.35 2.59 -1.20
C VAL A 55 0.19 1.49 -2.23
N ASN A 56 1.30 0.94 -2.72
CA ASN A 56 1.29 -0.28 -3.54
C ASN A 56 1.55 -1.48 -2.64
N LEU A 57 0.63 -2.43 -2.65
CA LEU A 57 0.68 -3.67 -1.87
C LEU A 57 0.67 -4.88 -2.80
N LYS A 58 1.15 -6.01 -2.27
CA LYS A 58 0.98 -7.31 -2.93
C LYS A 58 -0.30 -7.95 -2.42
N CYS A 59 -1.11 -8.46 -3.34
CA CYS A 59 -2.38 -9.12 -3.05
C CYS A 59 -2.42 -10.45 -3.81
N GLU A 60 -3.14 -11.43 -3.27
CA GLU A 60 -3.48 -12.63 -4.04
C GLU A 60 -4.52 -12.27 -5.11
N PRO A 61 -4.36 -12.70 -6.38
CA PRO A 61 -5.28 -12.33 -7.46
C PRO A 61 -6.75 -12.71 -7.18
N GLU A 62 -6.98 -13.77 -6.42
CA GLU A 62 -8.34 -14.20 -6.06
C GLU A 62 -9.02 -13.24 -5.07
N ASP A 63 -8.27 -12.68 -4.13
CA ASP A 63 -8.79 -11.71 -3.15
C ASP A 63 -9.21 -10.41 -3.85
N GLU A 64 -8.40 -9.94 -4.80
CA GLU A 64 -8.75 -8.80 -5.65
C GLU A 64 -10.00 -9.09 -6.50
N LEU A 65 -10.08 -10.28 -7.11
CA LEU A 65 -11.24 -10.67 -7.92
C LEU A 65 -12.54 -10.69 -7.09
N ARG A 66 -12.51 -11.23 -5.86
CA ARG A 66 -13.67 -11.24 -4.96
C ARG A 66 -14.12 -9.82 -4.62
N GLY A 67 -13.18 -8.93 -4.27
CA GLY A 67 -13.47 -7.53 -4.00
C GLY A 67 -14.06 -6.80 -5.22
N MET A 68 -13.52 -7.04 -6.42
CA MET A 68 -14.03 -6.48 -7.66
C MET A 68 -15.46 -6.97 -7.98
N ILE A 69 -15.72 -8.27 -7.81
CA ILE A 69 -17.06 -8.86 -8.00
C ILE A 69 -18.05 -8.22 -7.03
N GLU A 70 -17.71 -8.13 -5.74
CA GLU A 70 -18.58 -7.52 -4.73
C GLU A 70 -18.86 -6.05 -5.03
N HIS A 71 -17.83 -5.29 -5.41
CA HIS A 71 -17.98 -3.89 -5.77
C HIS A 71 -18.93 -3.70 -6.98
N SER A 72 -18.73 -4.49 -8.04
CA SER A 72 -19.59 -4.50 -9.22
C SER A 72 -21.05 -4.86 -8.89
N TYR A 73 -21.25 -5.88 -8.05
CA TYR A 73 -22.59 -6.24 -7.55
C TYR A 73 -23.23 -5.06 -6.82
N ARG A 74 -22.54 -4.42 -5.87
CA ARG A 74 -23.07 -3.27 -5.11
C ARG A 74 -23.45 -2.10 -6.01
N LEU A 75 -22.68 -1.82 -7.06
CA LEU A 75 -22.97 -0.74 -8.02
C LEU A 75 -24.21 -1.00 -8.86
N THR A 76 -24.50 -2.26 -9.16
CA THR A 76 -25.60 -2.69 -10.04
C THR A 76 -26.87 -3.06 -9.27
N MET A 77 -26.85 -2.95 -7.94
CA MET A 77 -28.02 -3.21 -7.11
C MET A 77 -29.20 -2.32 -7.53
N PRO A 78 -30.42 -2.89 -7.67
CA PRO A 78 -31.61 -2.10 -7.92
C PRO A 78 -31.76 -1.03 -6.83
N LYS A 79 -31.69 0.24 -7.22
CA LYS A 79 -31.96 1.34 -6.30
C LYS A 79 -33.45 1.28 -5.97
N ARG A 80 -33.80 0.98 -4.71
CA ARG A 80 -35.19 1.06 -4.27
C ARG A 80 -35.69 2.49 -4.55
N GLY A 81 -36.73 2.60 -5.36
CA GLY A 81 -37.36 3.87 -5.68
C GLY A 81 -37.79 4.60 -4.40
N ARG A 82 -37.62 5.92 -4.39
CA ARG A 82 -38.23 6.80 -3.39
C ARG A 82 -39.74 6.77 -3.52
#